data_AF-A0A150H3X0-F1
#
_entry.id   AF-A0A150H3X0-F1
#
_cell.length_a   1.000
_cell.length_b   1.000
_cell.length_c   1.000
_cell.angle_alpha   90.00
_cell.angle_beta   90.00
_cell.angle_gamma   90.00
#
_symmetry.space_group_name_H-M   'P 1'
#
loop_
_entity.id
_entity.type
_entity.pdbx_description
1 polymer ?
#
loop_
_entity_poly.entity_id
_entity_poly.type
_entity_poly.pdbx_seq_one_letter_code
_entity_poly.pdbx_strand_id
1 'polypeptide(L)'
;MSGPASLSLSCQAELLQNGRRNVELRNNPDKFTIAGVTFEGRQELIRALQPLQSVLLEREPYNPHDPSAVRVVDLLGRTLGYIPRKNDQNARFKYERGFAVIAGAGLAGASGKYGASLYARPTVPCLTLDPFPLAASDSWRHTEMAATFKDRWPQLQATTLAAAGHRCEVTGLSHDELPLLVVPQWRYNSAANAAQLVGLMALSQPLAEAKARLERGVVAAASKSSADMVARSLEELQQTPDGQLFAELNGISAEDATGYFKFELGGTQSAMEQGWRTEVLL
;
A
#
# COMPACT_ATOMS: atom_id res chain seq x y z
N MET A 1 -15.00 30.43 -19.52
CA MET A 1 -15.46 29.37 -18.61
C MET A 1 -14.75 29.61 -17.30
N SER A 2 -15.46 29.99 -16.25
CA SER A 2 -14.88 30.17 -14.92
C SER A 2 -14.30 28.83 -14.48
N GLY A 3 -12.99 28.77 -14.24
CA GLY A 3 -12.38 27.56 -13.68
C GLY A 3 -13.11 27.17 -12.39
N PRO A 4 -13.23 25.86 -12.09
CA PRO A 4 -13.83 25.45 -10.82
C PRO A 4 -13.09 26.16 -9.68
N ALA A 5 -13.84 26.83 -8.81
CA ALA A 5 -13.27 27.46 -7.62
C ALA A 5 -12.44 26.40 -6.88
N SER A 6 -11.16 26.67 -6.64
CA SER A 6 -10.28 25.72 -5.98
C SER A 6 -10.84 25.43 -4.59
N LEU A 7 -11.29 24.20 -4.35
CA LEU A 7 -11.74 23.74 -3.03
C LEU A 7 -10.61 23.94 -2.00
N SER A 8 -10.96 24.30 -0.76
CA SER A 8 -9.99 24.33 0.33
C SER A 8 -9.42 22.92 0.61
N LEU A 9 -8.23 22.85 1.20
CA LEU A 9 -7.62 21.56 1.58
C LEU A 9 -8.52 20.73 2.50
N SER A 10 -9.21 21.36 3.44
CA SER A 10 -10.16 20.68 4.34
C SER A 10 -11.34 20.07 3.59
N CYS A 11 -11.90 20.81 2.62
CA CYS A 11 -13.00 20.32 1.79
C CYS A 11 -12.56 19.16 0.88
N GLN A 12 -11.35 19.23 0.33
CA GLN A 12 -10.76 18.13 -0.45
C GLN A 12 -10.57 16.88 0.41
N ALA A 13 -10.03 17.00 1.63
CA ALA A 13 -9.83 15.88 2.54
C ALA A 13 -11.15 15.20 2.92
N GLU A 14 -12.18 15.98 3.27
CA GLU A 14 -13.51 15.47 3.58
C GLU A 14 -14.12 14.72 2.37
N LEU A 15 -13.97 15.26 1.16
CA LEU A 15 -14.45 14.62 -0.06
C LEU A 15 -13.74 13.28 -0.31
N LEU A 16 -12.42 13.21 -0.11
CA LEU A 16 -11.64 11.97 -0.23
C LEU A 16 -12.10 10.91 0.77
N GLN A 17 -12.28 11.29 2.04
CA GLN A 17 -12.75 10.39 3.10
C GLN A 17 -14.17 9.85 2.80
N ASN A 18 -15.08 10.73 2.38
CA ASN A 18 -16.45 10.34 2.03
C ASN A 18 -16.48 9.43 0.80
N GLY A 19 -15.68 9.74 -0.23
CA GLY A 19 -15.49 8.87 -1.39
C GLY A 19 -14.99 7.48 -0.95
N ARG A 20 -13.94 7.44 -0.14
CA ARG A 20 -13.39 6.19 0.40
C ARG A 20 -14.44 5.37 1.14
N ARG A 21 -15.18 5.98 2.07
CA ARG A 21 -16.24 5.32 2.83
C ARG A 21 -17.30 4.73 1.90
N ASN A 22 -17.67 5.42 0.82
CA ASN A 22 -18.62 4.92 -0.17
C ASN A 22 -18.09 3.69 -0.93
N VAL A 23 -16.79 3.66 -1.27
CA VAL A 23 -16.16 2.48 -1.87
C VAL A 23 -16.20 1.31 -0.89
N GLU A 24 -15.86 1.53 0.38
CA GLU A 24 -15.85 0.48 1.41
C GLU A 24 -17.25 -0.06 1.73
N LEU A 25 -18.28 0.80 1.78
CA LEU A 25 -19.66 0.37 2.02
C LEU A 25 -20.21 -0.53 0.91
N ARG A 26 -19.70 -0.38 -0.33
CA ARG A 26 -20.04 -1.25 -1.46
C ARG A 26 -19.24 -2.55 -1.47
N ASN A 27 -18.19 -2.65 -0.65
CA ASN A 27 -17.26 -3.76 -0.61
C ASN A 27 -17.12 -4.25 0.85
N ASN A 28 -18.02 -5.15 1.25
CA ASN A 28 -17.95 -5.77 2.57
C ASN A 28 -16.63 -6.53 2.76
N PRO A 29 -16.00 -6.43 3.94
CA PRO A 29 -14.79 -7.19 4.21
C PRO A 29 -15.09 -8.69 4.29
N ASP A 30 -14.23 -9.48 3.69
CA ASP A 30 -14.23 -10.93 3.84
C ASP A 30 -13.40 -11.33 5.06
N LYS A 31 -13.80 -12.42 5.72
CA LYS A 31 -13.02 -13.03 6.80
C LYS A 31 -12.15 -14.16 6.27
N PHE A 32 -10.85 -14.10 6.55
CA PHE A 32 -9.88 -15.12 6.17
C PHE A 32 -9.21 -15.72 7.41
N THR A 33 -8.98 -17.03 7.43
CA THR A 33 -8.12 -17.68 8.42
C THR A 33 -6.69 -17.71 7.89
N ILE A 34 -5.71 -17.26 8.67
CA ILE A 34 -4.31 -17.24 8.23
C ILE A 34 -3.77 -18.67 8.19
N ALA A 35 -3.24 -19.07 7.03
CA ALA A 35 -2.62 -20.38 6.81
C ALA A 35 -1.11 -20.33 7.04
N GLY A 36 -0.49 -21.50 7.25
CA GLY A 36 0.98 -21.61 7.37
C GLY A 36 1.55 -21.06 8.68
N VAL A 37 0.72 -20.92 9.72
CA VAL A 37 1.09 -20.32 11.02
C VAL A 37 1.93 -21.21 11.93
N THR A 38 2.15 -22.47 11.57
CA THR A 38 2.83 -23.47 12.43
C THR A 38 4.31 -23.66 12.13
N PHE A 39 4.84 -22.93 11.14
CA PHE A 39 6.23 -23.04 10.70
C PHE A 39 7.02 -21.80 11.15
N GLU A 40 8.35 -21.91 11.18
CA GLU A 40 9.28 -20.76 11.32
C GLU A 40 9.05 -19.85 12.54
N GLY A 41 8.63 -20.41 13.69
CA GLY A 41 8.42 -19.60 14.90
C GLY A 41 7.26 -18.59 14.79
N ARG A 42 6.32 -18.82 13.87
CA ARG A 42 5.15 -17.94 13.68
C ARG A 42 4.13 -18.06 14.81
N GLN A 43 4.16 -19.12 15.62
CA GLN A 43 3.20 -19.33 16.72
C GLN A 43 3.30 -18.23 17.78
N GLU A 44 4.51 -17.79 18.09
CA GLU A 44 4.79 -16.70 19.01
C GLU A 44 4.26 -15.37 18.47
N LEU A 45 4.43 -15.13 17.16
CA LEU A 45 3.90 -13.95 16.49
C LEU A 45 2.37 -13.94 16.50
N ILE A 46 1.74 -15.06 16.11
CA ILE A 46 0.27 -15.19 16.11
C ILE A 46 -0.30 -15.00 17.52
N ARG A 47 0.36 -15.53 18.55
CA ARG A 47 -0.06 -15.38 19.94
C ARG A 47 -0.04 -13.92 20.41
N ALA A 48 0.87 -13.11 19.87
CA ALA A 48 1.00 -11.70 20.23
C ALA A 48 -0.03 -10.78 19.54
N LEU A 49 -0.67 -11.26 18.46
CA LEU A 49 -1.62 -10.45 17.69
C LEU A 49 -2.81 -10.00 18.52
N GLN A 50 -3.19 -8.74 18.37
CA GLN A 50 -4.38 -8.17 19.00
C GLN A 50 -5.52 -8.03 17.99
N PRO A 51 -6.78 -8.19 18.39
CA PRO A 51 -7.92 -7.80 17.56
C PRO A 51 -7.78 -6.35 17.09
N LEU A 52 -8.21 -6.07 15.87
CA LEU A 52 -8.14 -4.77 15.18
C LEU A 52 -6.73 -4.27 14.86
N GLN A 53 -5.67 -5.00 15.21
CA GLN A 53 -4.32 -4.69 14.76
C GLN A 53 -4.23 -4.74 13.23
N SER A 54 -3.59 -3.73 12.64
CA SER A 54 -3.37 -3.68 11.19
C SER A 54 -2.25 -4.62 10.77
N VAL A 55 -2.44 -5.26 9.61
CA VAL A 55 -1.42 -6.08 8.93
C VAL A 55 -1.37 -5.73 7.45
N LEU A 56 -0.23 -5.98 6.83
CA LEU A 56 -0.03 -5.83 5.40
C LEU A 56 -0.31 -7.16 4.70
N LEU A 57 -0.95 -7.06 3.54
CA LEU A 57 -1.12 -8.14 2.59
C LEU A 57 -0.20 -7.83 1.40
N GLU A 58 0.66 -8.78 1.02
CA GLU A 58 1.59 -8.62 -0.10
C GLU A 58 1.41 -9.78 -1.09
N ARG A 59 1.22 -9.47 -2.37
CA ARG A 59 1.22 -10.50 -3.42
C ARG A 59 2.63 -10.97 -3.68
N GLU A 60 2.80 -12.28 -3.85
CA GLU A 60 4.06 -12.90 -4.22
C GLU A 60 3.93 -13.64 -5.57
N PRO A 61 3.87 -12.92 -6.70
CA PRO A 61 3.71 -13.54 -8.02
C PRO A 61 4.90 -14.42 -8.43
N TYR A 62 6.04 -14.26 -7.76
CA TYR A 62 7.24 -15.07 -7.95
C TYR A 62 7.38 -16.21 -6.93
N ASN A 63 6.36 -16.46 -6.10
CA ASN A 63 6.37 -17.58 -5.16
C ASN A 63 6.40 -18.91 -5.96
N PRO A 64 7.40 -19.79 -5.73
CA PRO A 64 7.59 -20.99 -6.52
C PRO A 64 6.48 -22.03 -6.32
N HIS A 65 5.67 -21.90 -5.27
CA HIS A 65 4.60 -22.85 -4.94
C HIS A 65 3.22 -22.38 -5.42
N ASP A 66 2.96 -21.06 -5.39
CA ASP A 66 1.69 -20.46 -5.81
C ASP A 66 1.91 -19.02 -6.30
N PRO A 67 1.88 -18.74 -7.62
CA PRO A 67 1.98 -17.38 -8.16
C PRO A 67 0.82 -16.44 -7.75
N SER A 68 -0.23 -16.97 -7.13
CA SER A 68 -1.30 -16.15 -6.55
C SER A 68 -1.12 -15.93 -5.05
N ALA A 69 -0.03 -16.42 -4.44
CA ALA A 69 0.17 -16.33 -3.00
C ALA A 69 0.05 -14.88 -2.50
N VAL A 70 -0.72 -14.72 -1.42
CA VAL A 70 -0.85 -13.46 -0.69
C VAL A 70 -0.30 -13.68 0.70
N ARG A 71 0.87 -13.11 0.96
CA ARG A 71 1.55 -13.15 2.24
C ARG A 71 0.90 -12.17 3.20
N VAL A 72 0.74 -12.59 4.45
CA VAL A 72 0.29 -11.74 5.55
C VAL A 72 1.49 -11.37 6.40
N VAL A 73 1.75 -10.08 6.54
CA VAL A 73 2.96 -9.53 7.17
C VAL A 73 2.53 -8.53 8.24
N ASP A 74 3.19 -8.52 9.38
CA ASP A 74 3.00 -7.42 10.33
C ASP A 74 3.74 -6.16 9.86
N LEU A 75 3.51 -5.04 10.55
CA LEU A 75 4.13 -3.76 10.21
C LEU A 75 5.62 -3.66 10.61
N LEU A 76 6.20 -4.75 11.13
CA LEU A 76 7.64 -4.91 11.33
C LEU A 76 8.27 -5.76 10.22
N GLY A 77 7.50 -6.15 9.20
CA GLY A 77 7.98 -6.95 8.07
C GLY A 77 8.07 -8.46 8.36
N ARG A 78 7.55 -8.93 9.49
CA ARG A 78 7.58 -10.35 9.85
C ARG A 78 6.40 -11.08 9.25
N THR A 79 6.67 -12.22 8.61
CA THR A 79 5.63 -13.05 7.99
C THR A 79 4.81 -13.75 9.05
N LEU A 80 3.51 -13.48 9.08
CA LEU A 80 2.54 -14.15 9.96
C LEU A 80 2.01 -15.43 9.34
N GLY A 81 1.89 -15.45 8.01
CA GLY A 81 1.39 -16.59 7.24
C GLY A 81 0.87 -16.14 5.88
N TYR A 82 -0.14 -16.83 5.37
CA TYR A 82 -0.68 -16.59 4.02
C TYR A 82 -2.21 -16.63 4.01
N ILE A 83 -2.82 -15.96 3.03
CA ILE A 83 -4.21 -16.20 2.68
C ILE A 83 -4.34 -17.63 2.13
N PRO A 84 -5.33 -18.43 2.59
CA PRO A 84 -5.51 -19.79 2.10
C PRO A 84 -5.80 -19.82 0.60
N ARG A 85 -5.12 -20.70 -0.12
CA ARG A 85 -5.37 -20.97 -1.55
C ARG A 85 -6.78 -21.49 -1.87
N LYS A 86 -7.54 -21.92 -0.85
CA LYS A 86 -8.82 -22.60 -1.02
C LYS A 86 -9.82 -21.71 -1.78
N ASN A 87 -10.56 -22.32 -2.71
CA ASN A 87 -11.62 -21.67 -3.49
C ASN A 87 -11.16 -20.42 -4.26
N ASP A 88 -9.91 -20.39 -4.71
CA ASP A 88 -9.36 -19.31 -5.52
C ASP A 88 -9.44 -17.91 -4.85
N GLN A 89 -9.45 -17.89 -3.51
CA GLN A 89 -9.53 -16.66 -2.73
C GLN A 89 -8.40 -15.68 -3.06
N ASN A 90 -7.22 -16.22 -3.35
CA ASN A 90 -6.02 -15.49 -3.71
C ASN A 90 -6.19 -14.65 -4.99
N ALA A 91 -6.90 -15.16 -6.02
CA ALA A 91 -7.13 -14.43 -7.27
C ALA A 91 -7.99 -13.16 -7.08
N ARG A 92 -8.68 -13.02 -5.94
CA ARG A 92 -9.48 -11.84 -5.61
C ARG A 92 -8.61 -10.63 -5.25
N PHE A 93 -7.37 -10.85 -4.83
CA PHE A 93 -6.43 -9.79 -4.46
C PHE A 93 -5.79 -9.22 -5.72
N LYS A 94 -6.31 -8.09 -6.19
CA LYS A 94 -5.90 -7.50 -7.48
C LYS A 94 -4.65 -6.65 -7.38
N TYR A 95 -4.41 -6.06 -6.20
CA TYR A 95 -3.34 -5.09 -5.97
C TYR A 95 -2.12 -5.74 -5.33
N GLU A 96 -0.93 -5.20 -5.60
CA GLU A 96 0.34 -5.73 -5.09
C GLU A 96 0.40 -5.72 -3.56
N ARG A 97 -0.19 -4.70 -2.95
CA ARG A 97 -0.31 -4.56 -1.50
C ARG A 97 -1.74 -4.19 -1.10
N GLY A 98 -2.09 -4.54 0.14
CA GLY A 98 -3.37 -4.28 0.75
C GLY A 98 -3.24 -4.17 2.27
N PHE A 99 -4.18 -3.51 2.94
CA PHE A 99 -4.31 -3.57 4.40
C PHE A 99 -5.41 -4.53 4.81
N ALA A 100 -5.20 -5.19 5.94
CA ALA A 100 -6.21 -5.96 6.64
C ALA A 100 -6.14 -5.68 8.14
N VAL A 101 -7.20 -6.05 8.85
CA VAL A 101 -7.23 -5.95 10.32
C VAL A 101 -7.43 -7.33 10.93
N ILE A 102 -6.75 -7.63 12.02
CA ILE A 102 -6.91 -8.90 12.73
C ILE A 102 -8.32 -8.98 13.30
N ALA A 103 -9.05 -10.03 12.92
CA ALA A 103 -10.38 -10.33 13.44
C ALA A 103 -10.30 -11.02 14.82
N GLY A 104 -9.23 -11.77 15.06
CA GLY A 104 -8.94 -12.40 16.33
C GLY A 104 -7.84 -13.45 16.21
N ALA A 105 -7.13 -13.69 17.31
CA ALA A 105 -6.10 -14.70 17.45
C ALA A 105 -6.32 -15.49 18.75
N GLY A 106 -6.02 -16.80 18.73
CA GLY A 106 -6.24 -17.67 19.90
C GLY A 106 -5.94 -19.12 19.61
N LEU A 107 -6.19 -19.99 20.60
CA LEU A 107 -5.98 -21.43 20.46
C LEU A 107 -6.94 -22.03 19.43
N ALA A 108 -6.38 -22.73 18.45
CA ALA A 108 -7.09 -23.43 17.39
C ALA A 108 -7.28 -24.91 17.76
N GLY A 109 -8.46 -25.20 18.33
CA GLY A 109 -8.89 -26.56 18.67
C GLY A 109 -8.03 -27.24 19.74
N ALA A 110 -8.10 -28.58 19.80
CA ALA A 110 -7.41 -29.39 20.80
C ALA A 110 -5.88 -29.51 20.59
N SER A 111 -5.35 -28.96 19.50
CA SER A 111 -3.94 -29.10 19.14
C SER A 111 -2.98 -28.27 20.00
N GLY A 112 -3.51 -27.33 20.79
CA GLY A 112 -2.71 -26.36 21.57
C GLY A 112 -2.00 -25.30 20.72
N LYS A 113 -2.19 -25.31 19.39
CA LYS A 113 -1.59 -24.35 18.46
C LYS A 113 -2.44 -23.10 18.37
N TYR A 114 -1.81 -21.94 18.18
CA TYR A 114 -2.48 -20.69 17.91
C TYR A 114 -2.84 -20.56 16.43
N GLY A 115 -4.02 -20.01 16.17
CA GLY A 115 -4.49 -19.57 14.86
C GLY A 115 -4.99 -18.13 14.93
N ALA A 116 -5.06 -17.48 13.77
CA ALA A 116 -5.61 -16.14 13.64
C ALA A 116 -6.50 -16.03 12.41
N SER A 117 -7.39 -15.04 12.44
CA SER A 117 -8.19 -14.63 11.30
C SER A 117 -8.13 -13.12 11.13
N LEU A 118 -8.38 -12.65 9.91
CA LEU A 118 -8.36 -11.24 9.53
C LEU A 118 -9.57 -10.87 8.69
N TYR A 119 -9.89 -9.58 8.67
CA TYR A 119 -10.83 -8.97 7.74
C TYR A 119 -10.05 -8.22 6.67
N ALA A 120 -10.33 -8.51 5.39
CA ALA A 120 -9.71 -7.84 4.26
C ALA A 120 -10.72 -7.53 3.16
N ARG A 121 -10.41 -6.56 2.30
CA ARG A 121 -11.19 -6.20 1.11
C ARG A 121 -10.33 -6.41 -0.14
N PRO A 122 -10.30 -7.62 -0.73
CA PRO A 122 -9.35 -7.97 -1.80
C PRO A 122 -9.42 -7.06 -3.04
N THR A 123 -10.59 -6.46 -3.27
CA THR A 123 -10.91 -5.64 -4.45
C THR A 123 -10.86 -4.14 -4.18
N VAL A 124 -10.61 -3.72 -2.95
CA VAL A 124 -10.51 -2.29 -2.61
C VAL A 124 -9.04 -1.90 -2.54
N PRO A 125 -8.54 -1.05 -3.45
CA PRO A 125 -7.14 -0.62 -3.40
C PRO A 125 -6.87 0.19 -2.15
N CYS A 126 -5.70 0.02 -1.55
CA CYS A 126 -5.21 0.93 -0.52
C CYS A 126 -4.33 2.03 -1.14
N LEU A 127 -4.12 3.10 -0.37
CA LEU A 127 -3.04 4.04 -0.68
C LEU A 127 -1.75 3.42 -0.15
N THR A 128 -0.87 2.98 -1.04
CA THR A 128 0.48 2.47 -0.71
C THR A 128 1.52 3.57 -0.92
N LEU A 129 2.71 3.39 -0.32
CA LEU A 129 3.89 4.21 -0.59
C LEU A 129 4.96 3.34 -1.24
N ASP A 130 5.70 3.91 -2.18
CA ASP A 130 6.77 3.22 -2.91
C ASP A 130 8.06 4.07 -2.89
N PRO A 131 8.71 4.27 -1.72
CA PRO A 131 9.80 5.24 -1.58
C PRO A 131 11.10 4.85 -2.29
N PHE A 132 11.34 3.56 -2.55
CA PHE A 132 12.62 3.10 -3.08
C PHE A 132 12.98 3.63 -4.48
N PRO A 133 12.12 3.55 -5.53
CA PRO A 133 12.45 4.13 -6.84
C PRO A 133 12.82 5.62 -6.78
N LEU A 134 12.23 6.36 -5.84
CA LEU A 134 12.56 7.77 -5.57
C LEU A 134 13.91 7.93 -4.86
N ALA A 135 14.25 7.03 -3.95
CA ALA A 135 15.55 7.03 -3.26
C ALA A 135 16.70 6.58 -4.18
N ALA A 136 16.43 5.68 -5.13
CA ALA A 136 17.41 5.11 -6.03
C ALA A 136 17.76 6.01 -7.22
N SER A 137 16.83 6.87 -7.64
CA SER A 137 17.10 7.84 -8.72
C SER A 137 16.16 9.03 -8.63
N ASP A 138 16.68 10.21 -8.99
CA ASP A 138 15.83 11.39 -9.16
C ASP A 138 14.78 11.24 -10.26
N SER A 139 14.94 10.26 -11.18
CA SER A 139 14.26 10.13 -12.48
C SER A 139 12.90 9.42 -12.51
N TRP A 140 12.37 8.98 -11.36
CA TRP A 140 11.09 8.24 -11.29
C TRP A 140 9.96 9.03 -10.61
N ARG A 141 9.89 10.34 -10.86
CA ARG A 141 8.74 11.18 -10.44
C ARG A 141 7.62 11.11 -11.49
N HIS A 142 6.38 11.41 -11.08
CA HIS A 142 5.23 11.52 -12.01
C HIS A 142 5.54 12.43 -13.22
N THR A 143 6.31 13.50 -13.00
CA THR A 143 6.74 14.45 -14.04
C THR A 143 7.72 13.85 -15.07
N GLU A 144 8.43 12.79 -14.69
CA GLU A 144 9.47 12.17 -15.53
C GLU A 144 8.97 10.93 -16.25
N MET A 145 7.83 10.35 -15.84
CA MET A 145 7.15 9.30 -16.60
C MET A 145 6.85 9.75 -18.04
N ALA A 146 6.46 11.02 -18.21
CA ALA A 146 6.30 11.61 -19.54
C ALA A 146 7.60 11.57 -20.36
N ALA A 147 8.75 11.79 -19.72
CA ALA A 147 10.05 11.73 -20.38
C ALA A 147 10.48 10.29 -20.70
N THR A 148 10.22 9.35 -19.78
CA THR A 148 10.51 7.92 -19.93
C THR A 148 9.69 7.28 -21.04
N PHE A 149 8.38 7.58 -21.10
CA PHE A 149 7.46 6.98 -22.07
C PHE A 149 7.29 7.80 -23.36
N LYS A 150 7.76 9.05 -23.38
CA LYS A 150 7.71 9.96 -24.53
C LYS A 150 6.32 9.94 -25.20
N ASP A 151 6.26 9.55 -26.46
CA ASP A 151 5.06 9.55 -27.31
C ASP A 151 3.99 8.57 -26.82
N ARG A 152 4.35 7.55 -26.02
CA ARG A 152 3.38 6.60 -25.45
C ARG A 152 2.66 7.16 -24.22
N TRP A 153 3.17 8.21 -23.59
CA TRP A 153 2.64 8.69 -22.31
C TRP A 153 1.17 9.11 -22.38
N PRO A 154 0.71 9.92 -23.36
CA PRO A 154 -0.70 10.28 -23.45
C PRO A 154 -1.62 9.06 -23.63
N GLN A 155 -1.19 8.05 -24.39
CA GLN A 155 -1.95 6.82 -24.58
C GLN A 155 -2.05 5.98 -23.30
N LEU A 156 -0.93 5.85 -22.56
CA LEU A 156 -0.91 5.16 -21.27
C LEU A 156 -1.82 5.86 -20.26
N GLN A 157 -1.80 7.20 -20.20
CA GLN A 157 -2.69 7.97 -19.35
C GLN A 157 -4.16 7.75 -19.71
N ALA A 158 -4.51 7.89 -21.00
CA ALA A 158 -5.88 7.70 -21.47
C ALA A 158 -6.39 6.28 -21.19
N THR A 159 -5.57 5.26 -21.44
CA THR A 159 -5.92 3.85 -21.18
C THR A 159 -6.13 3.59 -19.70
N THR A 160 -5.26 4.13 -18.83
CA THR A 160 -5.37 3.98 -17.38
C THR A 160 -6.63 4.65 -16.84
N LEU A 161 -6.89 5.90 -17.25
CA LEU A 161 -8.10 6.62 -16.83
C LEU A 161 -9.37 5.94 -17.32
N ALA A 162 -9.38 5.42 -18.55
CA ALA A 162 -10.51 4.66 -19.08
C ALA A 162 -10.74 3.35 -18.31
N ALA A 163 -9.67 2.61 -18.00
CA ALA A 163 -9.76 1.39 -17.19
C ALA A 163 -10.27 1.65 -15.77
N ALA A 164 -9.94 2.80 -15.19
CA ALA A 164 -10.46 3.26 -13.91
C ALA A 164 -11.87 3.89 -14.00
N GLY A 165 -12.50 3.90 -15.18
CA GLY A 165 -13.83 4.52 -15.39
C GLY A 165 -13.84 6.01 -15.09
N HIS A 166 -12.71 6.70 -15.31
CA HIS A 166 -12.49 8.10 -14.97
C HIS A 166 -12.79 8.44 -13.50
N ARG A 167 -12.40 7.53 -12.60
CA ARG A 167 -12.50 7.70 -11.15
C ARG A 167 -11.15 7.45 -10.48
N CYS A 168 -10.94 8.09 -9.33
CA CYS A 168 -9.87 7.74 -8.42
C CYS A 168 -10.10 6.31 -7.92
N GLU A 169 -9.12 5.42 -8.08
CA GLU A 169 -9.28 4.02 -7.72
C GLU A 169 -9.43 3.82 -6.19
N VAL A 170 -8.77 4.65 -5.38
CA VAL A 170 -8.79 4.56 -3.90
C VAL A 170 -10.10 5.09 -3.29
N THR A 171 -10.64 6.17 -3.84
CA THR A 171 -11.79 6.90 -3.25
C THR A 171 -13.06 6.84 -4.10
N GLY A 172 -12.99 6.35 -5.34
CA GLY A 172 -14.13 6.29 -6.26
C GLY A 172 -14.63 7.65 -6.78
N LEU A 173 -14.04 8.76 -6.35
CA LEU A 173 -14.39 10.10 -6.82
C LEU A 173 -14.10 10.25 -8.32
N SER A 174 -15.02 10.87 -9.03
CA SER A 174 -14.89 11.12 -10.47
C SER A 174 -13.94 12.28 -10.77
N HIS A 175 -13.48 12.34 -12.04
CA HIS A 175 -12.67 13.44 -12.55
C HIS A 175 -13.35 14.82 -12.40
N ASP A 176 -14.68 14.86 -12.46
CA ASP A 176 -15.45 16.11 -12.32
C ASP A 176 -15.49 16.60 -10.86
N GLU A 177 -15.35 15.68 -9.90
CA GLU A 177 -15.28 16.00 -8.47
C GLU A 177 -13.88 16.47 -8.07
N LEU A 178 -12.83 15.75 -8.52
CA LEU A 178 -11.43 16.14 -8.35
C LEU A 178 -10.63 15.71 -9.59
N PRO A 179 -9.70 16.56 -10.09
CA PRO A 179 -8.80 16.19 -11.18
C PRO A 179 -8.08 14.88 -10.88
N LEU A 180 -7.84 14.07 -11.91
CA LEU A 180 -7.15 12.78 -11.77
C LEU A 180 -5.72 12.87 -12.34
N LEU A 181 -4.79 12.21 -11.66
CA LEU A 181 -3.41 11.96 -12.08
C LEU A 181 -3.17 10.45 -12.23
N VAL A 182 -2.23 10.10 -13.09
CA VAL A 182 -1.86 8.70 -13.35
C VAL A 182 -0.52 8.43 -12.69
N VAL A 183 -0.52 7.64 -11.62
CA VAL A 183 0.67 7.37 -10.80
C VAL A 183 1.20 5.96 -11.07
N PRO A 184 2.50 5.71 -10.85
CA PRO A 184 3.07 4.38 -11.04
C PRO A 184 2.61 3.40 -9.94
N GLN A 185 2.48 2.12 -10.30
CA GLN A 185 2.35 1.01 -9.35
C GLN A 185 3.60 0.15 -9.40
N TRP A 186 4.27 0.02 -8.26
CA TRP A 186 5.50 -0.74 -8.13
C TRP A 186 5.27 -2.09 -7.48
N ARG A 187 6.03 -3.08 -7.92
CA ARG A 187 6.16 -4.41 -7.32
C ARG A 187 7.61 -4.60 -6.89
N TYR A 188 7.80 -5.12 -5.69
CA TYR A 188 9.11 -5.43 -5.14
C TYR A 188 9.42 -6.91 -5.30
N ASN A 189 10.46 -7.23 -6.08
CA ASN A 189 10.94 -8.60 -6.30
C ASN A 189 12.28 -8.78 -5.59
N SER A 190 12.22 -9.22 -4.33
CA SER A 190 13.43 -9.48 -3.52
C SER A 190 14.28 -10.62 -4.05
N ALA A 191 13.70 -11.60 -4.74
CA ALA A 191 14.48 -12.68 -5.35
C ALA A 191 15.35 -12.18 -6.53
N ALA A 192 14.89 -11.14 -7.23
CA ALA A 192 15.60 -10.54 -8.36
C ALA A 192 16.31 -9.23 -8.02
N ASN A 193 16.25 -8.76 -6.77
CA ASN A 193 16.72 -7.45 -6.34
C ASN A 193 16.23 -6.33 -7.28
N ALA A 194 14.92 -6.29 -7.54
CA ALA A 194 14.32 -5.37 -8.50
C ALA A 194 13.02 -4.75 -7.98
N ALA A 195 12.86 -3.45 -8.22
CA ALA A 195 11.59 -2.75 -8.15
C ALA A 195 11.03 -2.61 -9.58
N GLN A 196 9.85 -3.15 -9.81
CA GLN A 196 9.27 -3.29 -11.14
C GLN A 196 8.02 -2.43 -11.27
N LEU A 197 7.99 -1.54 -12.27
CA LEU A 197 6.80 -0.79 -12.63
C LEU A 197 5.84 -1.74 -13.36
N VAL A 198 4.83 -2.22 -12.64
CA VAL A 198 3.91 -3.28 -13.11
C VAL A 198 2.57 -2.75 -13.58
N GLY A 199 2.27 -1.49 -13.29
CA GLY A 199 0.99 -0.89 -13.63
C GLY A 199 0.99 0.61 -13.41
N LEU A 200 -0.14 1.21 -13.75
CA LEU A 200 -0.47 2.60 -13.53
C LEU A 200 -1.80 2.66 -12.79
N MET A 201 -1.97 3.64 -11.91
CA MET A 201 -3.19 3.84 -11.12
C MET A 201 -3.73 5.25 -11.34
N ALA A 202 -5.05 5.39 -11.45
CA ALA A 202 -5.72 6.68 -11.43
C ALA A 202 -5.97 7.13 -9.98
N LEU A 203 -5.34 8.24 -9.57
CA LEU A 203 -5.57 8.88 -8.27
C LEU A 203 -6.13 10.28 -8.47
N SER A 204 -6.94 10.76 -7.52
CA SER A 204 -7.24 12.20 -7.48
C SER A 204 -5.95 12.98 -7.22
N GLN A 205 -5.84 14.18 -7.81
CA GLN A 205 -4.66 15.01 -7.74
C GLN A 205 -4.23 15.29 -6.28
N PRO A 206 -5.12 15.68 -5.34
CA PRO A 206 -4.72 15.90 -3.96
C PRO A 206 -4.14 14.64 -3.30
N LEU A 207 -4.67 13.47 -3.65
CA LEU A 207 -4.22 12.18 -3.10
C LEU A 207 -2.87 11.75 -3.69
N ALA A 208 -2.66 11.95 -4.99
CA ALA A 208 -1.38 11.70 -5.64
C ALA A 208 -0.27 12.62 -5.09
N GLU A 209 -0.60 13.89 -4.84
CA GLU A 209 0.32 14.84 -4.23
C GLU A 209 0.66 14.48 -2.77
N ALA A 210 -0.34 14.06 -1.99
CA ALA A 210 -0.15 13.57 -0.63
C ALA A 210 0.78 12.34 -0.59
N LYS A 211 0.52 11.34 -1.45
CA LYS A 211 1.41 10.17 -1.63
C LYS A 211 2.85 10.60 -1.91
N ALA A 212 3.06 11.49 -2.88
CA ALA A 212 4.39 11.94 -3.26
C ALA A 212 5.10 12.71 -2.12
N ARG A 213 4.37 13.50 -1.31
CA ARG A 213 4.93 14.17 -0.13
C ARG A 213 5.33 13.18 0.96
N LEU A 214 4.49 12.18 1.23
CA LEU A 214 4.77 11.12 2.21
C LEU A 214 6.00 10.30 1.81
N GLU A 215 6.09 9.88 0.54
CA GLU A 215 7.25 9.14 0.04
C GLU A 215 8.56 9.93 0.21
N ARG A 216 8.56 11.22 -0.14
CA ARG A 216 9.71 12.10 0.12
C ARG A 216 10.04 12.21 1.60
N GLY A 217 9.02 12.25 2.47
CA GLY A 217 9.19 12.23 3.92
C GLY A 217 9.89 10.95 4.41
N VAL A 218 9.46 9.79 3.91
CA VAL A 218 10.08 8.49 4.23
C VAL A 218 11.53 8.45 3.74
N VAL A 219 11.81 8.87 2.50
CA VAL A 219 13.18 8.95 1.96
C VAL A 219 14.05 9.92 2.76
N ALA A 220 13.51 11.08 3.16
CA ALA A 220 14.24 12.04 3.99
C ALA A 220 14.54 11.50 5.39
N ALA A 221 13.66 10.66 5.96
CA ALA A 221 13.90 9.96 7.22
C ALA A 221 15.04 8.95 7.08
N ALA A 222 15.22 8.31 5.92
CA ALA A 222 16.32 7.38 5.66
C ALA A 222 17.71 8.00 5.77
N SER A 223 17.81 9.32 5.57
CA SER A 223 19.07 10.07 5.62
C SER A 223 19.46 10.54 7.02
N LYS A 224 18.67 10.22 8.07
CA LYS A 224 18.98 10.62 9.45
C LYS A 224 20.08 9.75 10.04
N SER A 225 20.93 10.35 10.88
CA SER A 225 22.14 9.72 11.40
C SER A 225 21.91 8.77 12.59
N SER A 226 20.75 8.82 13.25
CA SER A 226 20.43 7.95 14.38
C SER A 226 19.00 7.40 14.31
N ALA A 227 18.79 6.22 14.92
CA ALA A 227 17.49 5.57 14.99
C ALA A 227 16.41 6.44 15.66
N ASP A 228 16.78 7.21 16.69
CA ASP A 228 15.85 8.11 17.39
C ASP A 228 15.39 9.26 16.49
N MET A 229 16.30 9.80 15.66
CA MET A 229 15.95 10.83 14.68
C MET A 229 15.05 10.28 13.58
N VAL A 230 15.31 9.05 13.11
CA VAL A 230 14.43 8.36 12.17
C VAL A 230 13.04 8.21 12.76
N ALA A 231 12.92 7.66 13.97
CA ALA A 231 11.64 7.42 14.62
C ALA A 231 10.84 8.73 14.77
N ARG A 232 11.48 9.79 15.26
CA ARG A 232 10.85 11.10 15.40
C ARG A 232 10.39 11.67 14.06
N SER A 233 11.21 11.58 13.01
CA SER A 233 10.82 12.08 11.68
C SER A 233 9.62 11.33 11.08
N LEU A 234 9.49 10.03 11.34
CA LEU A 234 8.32 9.26 10.90
C LEU A 234 7.06 9.59 11.70
N GLU A 235 7.20 9.85 13.01
CA GLU A 235 6.10 10.33 13.86
C GLU A 235 5.62 11.73 13.43
N GLU A 236 6.56 12.66 13.17
CA GLU A 236 6.26 13.98 12.63
C GLU A 236 5.56 13.89 11.27
N LEU A 237 6.01 12.98 10.39
CA LEU A 237 5.38 12.73 9.10
C LEU A 237 3.94 12.24 9.25
N GLN A 238 3.69 11.33 10.19
CA GLN A 238 2.34 10.84 10.49
C GLN A 238 1.42 11.96 11.00
N GLN A 239 1.94 12.91 11.78
CA GLN A 239 1.18 14.03 12.32
C GLN A 239 0.81 15.10 11.28
N THR A 240 1.41 15.06 10.08
CA THR A 240 1.02 15.95 8.98
C THR A 240 -0.41 15.67 8.50
N PRO A 241 -1.09 16.63 7.85
CA PRO A 241 -2.40 16.38 7.23
C PRO A 241 -2.39 15.22 6.23
N ASP A 242 -1.30 15.04 5.47
CA ASP A 242 -1.17 13.91 4.53
C ASP A 242 -1.04 12.57 5.27
N GLY A 243 -0.31 12.54 6.39
CA GLY A 243 -0.14 11.35 7.22
C GLY A 243 -1.43 10.93 7.91
N GLN A 244 -2.21 11.89 8.38
CA GLN A 244 -3.55 11.65 8.93
C GLN A 244 -4.51 11.13 7.85
N LEU A 245 -4.55 11.79 6.68
CA LEU A 245 -5.34 11.36 5.54
C LEU A 245 -4.96 9.95 5.09
N PHE A 246 -3.67 9.61 5.07
CA PHE A 246 -3.18 8.26 4.76
C PHE A 246 -3.76 7.21 5.73
N ALA A 247 -3.70 7.48 7.03
CA ALA A 247 -4.20 6.56 8.05
C ALA A 247 -5.71 6.34 7.90
N GLU A 248 -6.46 7.43 7.73
CA GLU A 248 -7.93 7.41 7.58
C GLU A 248 -8.37 6.69 6.30
N LEU A 249 -7.74 6.97 5.16
CA LEU A 249 -8.09 6.34 3.88
C LEU A 249 -7.81 4.83 3.87
N ASN A 250 -6.79 4.40 4.60
CA ASN A 250 -6.45 2.99 4.74
C ASN A 250 -7.20 2.30 5.89
N GLY A 251 -7.94 3.05 6.71
CA GLY A 251 -8.67 2.52 7.86
C GLY A 251 -7.74 1.93 8.93
N ILE A 252 -6.54 2.50 9.10
CA ILE A 252 -5.54 2.07 10.07
C ILE A 252 -5.33 3.14 11.15
N SER A 253 -4.81 2.75 12.31
CA SER A 253 -4.50 3.72 13.37
C SER A 253 -3.30 4.61 13.01
N ALA A 254 -3.16 5.74 13.69
CA ALA A 254 -1.97 6.60 13.59
C ALA A 254 -0.67 5.85 13.92
N GLU A 255 -0.72 4.98 14.94
CA GLU A 255 0.41 4.13 15.34
C GLU A 255 0.76 3.12 14.23
N ASP A 256 -0.26 2.47 13.65
CA ASP A 256 -0.07 1.55 12.52
C ASP A 256 0.45 2.28 11.27
N ALA A 257 0.01 3.49 10.99
CA ALA A 257 0.56 4.29 9.89
C ALA A 257 2.06 4.56 10.10
N THR A 258 2.47 4.88 11.32
CA THR A 258 3.89 5.03 11.69
C THR A 258 4.65 3.72 11.53
N GLY A 259 4.05 2.59 11.96
CA GLY A 259 4.59 1.25 11.74
C GLY A 259 4.80 0.94 10.26
N TYR A 260 3.81 1.26 9.42
CA TYR A 260 3.90 1.10 7.98
C TYR A 260 5.00 1.97 7.36
N PHE A 261 5.17 3.22 7.80
CA PHE A 261 6.27 4.06 7.31
C PHE A 261 7.65 3.49 7.69
N LYS A 262 7.77 2.89 8.89
CA LYS A 262 8.98 2.16 9.30
C LYS A 262 9.24 0.94 8.41
N PHE A 263 8.19 0.19 8.07
CA PHE A 263 8.26 -0.94 7.14
C PHE A 263 8.78 -0.50 5.76
N GLU A 264 8.20 0.53 5.15
CA GLU A 264 8.63 1.02 3.83
C GLU A 264 10.04 1.62 3.86
N LEU A 265 10.42 2.26 4.97
CA LEU A 265 11.77 2.75 5.18
C LEU A 265 12.79 1.60 5.21
N GLY A 266 12.53 0.56 6.01
CA GLY A 266 13.41 -0.60 6.10
C GLY A 266 13.56 -1.32 4.76
N GLY A 267 12.45 -1.47 4.01
CA GLY A 267 12.48 -2.01 2.65
C GLY A 267 13.32 -1.15 1.69
N THR A 268 13.20 0.17 1.79
CA THR A 268 13.98 1.12 0.97
C THR A 268 15.47 1.06 1.27
N GLN A 269 15.86 1.09 2.55
CA GLN A 269 17.27 0.98 2.96
C GLN A 269 17.87 -0.35 2.50
N SER A 270 17.16 -1.45 2.72
CA SER A 270 17.60 -2.78 2.30
C SER A 270 17.80 -2.88 0.78
N ALA A 271 16.87 -2.32 0.00
CA ALA A 271 16.97 -2.30 -1.45
C ALA A 271 18.14 -1.42 -1.95
N MET A 272 18.40 -0.28 -1.31
CA MET A 272 19.56 0.57 -1.62
C MET A 272 20.88 -0.13 -1.31
N GLU A 273 21.00 -0.74 -0.12
CA GLU A 273 22.19 -1.48 0.30
C GLU A 273 22.51 -2.67 -0.62
N GLN A 274 21.47 -3.34 -1.12
CA GLN A 274 21.59 -4.47 -2.05
C GLN A 274 21.72 -4.04 -3.52
N GLY A 275 21.73 -2.73 -3.81
CA GLY A 275 21.86 -2.20 -5.16
C GLY A 275 20.72 -2.65 -6.09
N TRP A 276 19.49 -2.65 -5.59
CA TRP A 276 18.34 -3.06 -6.38
C TRP A 276 18.18 -2.18 -7.63
N ARG A 277 17.75 -2.81 -8.73
CA ARG A 277 17.49 -2.10 -9.99
C ARG A 277 16.02 -1.71 -10.15
N THR A 278 15.74 -0.76 -11.02
CA THR A 278 14.38 -0.42 -11.46
C THR A 278 14.11 -1.03 -12.84
N GLU A 279 12.94 -1.63 -13.03
CA GLU A 279 12.51 -2.25 -14.28
C GLU A 279 11.12 -1.73 -14.69
N VAL A 280 10.83 -1.71 -15.99
CA VAL A 280 9.52 -1.33 -16.53
C VAL A 280 8.88 -2.52 -17.21
N LEU A 281 7.69 -2.91 -16.75
CA LEU A 281 6.94 -4.08 -17.25
C LEU A 281 5.56 -3.72 -17.86
N LEU A 282 5.37 -2.44 -18.24
CA LEU A 282 4.13 -1.90 -18.83
C LEU A 282 3.89 -2.27 -20.31
#